data_AF-A0A5P1ES97-F1
#
_entry.id   AF-A0A5P1ES97-F1
#
_cell.length_a   1.000
_cell.length_b   1.000
_cell.length_c   1.000
_cell.angle_alpha   90.00
_cell.angle_beta   90.00
_cell.angle_gamma   90.00
#
_symmetry.space_group_name_H-M   'P 1'
#
loop_
_entity.id
_entity.type
_entity.pdbx_description
1 polymer ?
#
loop_
_entity_poly.entity_id
_entity_poly.type
_entity_poly.pdbx_seq_one_letter_code
_entity_poly.pdbx_strand_id
1 'polypeptide(L)'
;MVMSGENLDNFVEVKNILVEMGTYFQVQDDYLDCFGAPEVIVGTDIEDFKCSWLIVQALERANENQMKLLSENYGKSDPACVTKVKAVYNDLNLQDTIHNAIEDFITWPIQKIVPILLGDYSGLELKPIGVLEVKLVQAKGLANKDLVGKSDPFAVAYIRPLPDRMKTSKTINNELNPIWNEHFEFIVEDMSTQRLVVKVYDDEGVQASELIGMAQFKLQEL
;
A
#
# COMPACT_ATOMS: atom_id res chain seq x y z
N MET A 1 -21.62 -18.64 15.57
CA MET A 1 -21.36 -20.01 15.09
C MET A 1 -21.69 -21.04 16.17
N VAL A 2 -20.92 -21.16 17.26
CA VAL A 2 -21.26 -22.15 18.31
C VAL A 2 -22.61 -21.88 18.98
N MET A 3 -22.92 -20.62 19.32
CA MET A 3 -24.21 -20.25 19.91
C MET A 3 -25.42 -20.41 18.96
N SER A 4 -25.17 -20.56 17.65
CA SER A 4 -26.20 -20.85 16.65
C SER A 4 -26.30 -22.34 16.30
N GLY A 5 -25.57 -23.21 17.00
CA GLY A 5 -25.58 -24.67 16.78
C GLY A 5 -24.71 -25.14 15.60
N GLU A 6 -23.87 -24.27 15.05
CA GLU A 6 -23.06 -24.55 13.87
C GLU A 6 -21.73 -25.24 14.22
N ASN A 7 -21.28 -26.18 13.37
CA ASN A 7 -19.98 -26.83 13.52
C ASN A 7 -18.86 -25.96 12.93
N LEU A 8 -17.88 -25.58 13.77
CA LEU A 8 -16.72 -24.75 13.40
C LEU A 8 -15.88 -25.33 12.25
N ASP A 9 -15.83 -26.65 12.10
CA ASP A 9 -15.04 -27.31 11.04
C ASP A 9 -15.57 -26.98 9.63
N ASN A 10 -16.82 -26.54 9.51
CA ASN A 10 -17.42 -26.12 8.23
C ASN A 10 -17.02 -24.70 7.81
N PHE A 11 -16.30 -23.95 8.66
CA PHE A 11 -16.01 -22.53 8.47
C PHE A 11 -14.51 -22.24 8.34
N VAL A 12 -13.77 -23.14 7.68
CA VAL A 12 -12.33 -22.98 7.43
C VAL A 12 -12.04 -21.66 6.71
N GLU A 13 -12.88 -21.27 5.76
CA GLU A 13 -12.72 -20.02 5.02
C GLU A 13 -12.91 -18.78 5.91
N VAL A 14 -13.92 -18.79 6.80
CA VAL A 14 -14.11 -17.73 7.80
C VAL A 14 -12.92 -17.64 8.74
N LYS A 15 -12.37 -18.79 9.18
CA LYS A 15 -11.15 -18.82 10.00
C LYS A 15 -9.98 -18.17 9.26
N ASN A 16 -9.75 -18.50 7.99
CA ASN A 16 -8.67 -17.91 7.20
C ASN A 16 -8.80 -16.39 7.09
N ILE A 17 -10.02 -15.89 6.84
CA ILE A 17 -10.28 -14.45 6.75
C ILE A 17 -10.10 -13.77 8.10
N LEU A 18 -10.56 -14.37 9.20
CA LEU A 18 -10.35 -13.81 10.55
C LEU A 18 -8.87 -13.81 10.94
N VAL A 19 -8.10 -14.83 10.54
CA VAL A 19 -6.65 -14.85 10.74
C VAL A 19 -6.01 -13.69 9.98
N GLU A 20 -6.39 -13.48 8.71
CA GLU A 20 -5.85 -12.39 7.90
C GLU A 20 -6.24 -11.00 8.44
N MET A 21 -7.49 -10.83 8.88
CA MET A 21 -7.92 -9.60 9.57
C MET A 21 -7.13 -9.41 10.87
N GLY A 22 -6.90 -10.47 11.64
CA GLY A 22 -6.09 -10.42 12.86
C GLY A 22 -4.64 -10.02 12.57
N THR A 23 -4.03 -10.57 11.52
CA THR A 23 -2.71 -10.16 11.04
C THR A 23 -2.71 -8.68 10.67
N TYR A 24 -3.71 -8.21 9.94
CA TYR A 24 -3.83 -6.79 9.59
C TYR A 24 -3.90 -5.89 10.82
N PHE A 25 -4.75 -6.21 11.80
CA PHE A 25 -4.85 -5.44 13.04
C PHE A 25 -3.52 -5.41 13.80
N GLN A 26 -2.78 -6.52 13.80
CA GLN A 26 -1.46 -6.56 14.41
C GLN A 26 -0.45 -5.67 13.67
N VAL A 27 -0.45 -5.69 12.33
CA VAL A 27 0.43 -4.80 11.54
C VAL A 27 0.09 -3.32 11.77
N GLN A 28 -1.21 -2.98 11.89
CA GLN A 28 -1.65 -1.63 12.22
C GLN A 28 -1.22 -1.21 13.63
N ASP A 29 -1.31 -2.11 14.61
CA ASP A 29 -0.87 -1.89 15.99
C ASP A 29 0.64 -1.62 16.03
N ASP A 30 1.44 -2.49 15.41
CA ASP A 30 2.90 -2.33 15.29
C ASP A 30 3.30 -1.01 14.59
N TYR A 31 2.53 -0.59 13.58
CA TYR A 31 2.72 0.70 12.92
C TYR A 31 2.45 1.88 13.85
N LEU A 32 1.31 1.85 14.56
CA LEU A 32 0.92 2.92 15.48
C LEU A 32 1.85 2.98 16.69
N ASP A 33 2.40 1.87 17.15
CA ASP A 33 3.43 1.82 18.18
C ASP A 33 4.67 2.62 17.74
N CYS A 34 5.12 2.44 16.49
CA CYS A 34 6.33 3.09 16.03
C CYS A 34 6.14 4.55 15.56
N PHE A 35 5.08 4.82 14.81
CA PHE A 35 4.84 6.08 14.09
C PHE A 35 3.62 6.86 14.58
N GLY A 36 2.87 6.33 15.55
CA GLY A 36 1.73 7.02 16.15
C GLY A 36 2.14 8.33 16.79
N ALA A 37 1.23 9.30 16.77
CA ALA A 37 1.41 10.57 17.47
C ALA A 37 1.62 10.29 18.98
N PRO A 38 2.68 10.82 19.61
CA PRO A 38 3.00 10.54 21.01
C PRO A 38 1.89 10.92 22.00
N GLU A 39 0.99 11.81 21.59
CA GLU A 39 -0.17 12.24 22.37
C GLU A 39 -1.30 11.19 22.39
N VAL A 40 -1.25 10.21 21.48
CA VAL A 40 -2.30 9.21 21.26
C VAL A 40 -1.84 7.83 21.70
N ILE A 41 -0.63 7.42 21.33
CA ILE A 41 -0.04 6.11 21.64
C ILE A 41 1.43 6.29 22.03
N VAL A 42 1.83 5.66 23.14
CA VAL A 42 3.23 5.54 23.56
C VAL A 42 3.68 4.14 23.17
N GLY A 43 4.49 4.03 22.12
CA GLY A 43 4.95 2.73 21.65
C GLY A 43 6.19 2.22 22.37
N THR A 44 6.23 0.90 22.60
CA THR A 44 7.30 0.23 23.38
C THR A 44 7.93 -0.95 22.64
N ASP A 45 7.50 -1.30 21.43
CA ASP A 45 7.90 -2.54 20.76
C ASP A 45 9.41 -2.68 20.54
N ILE A 46 10.06 -1.56 20.20
CA ILE A 46 11.51 -1.50 19.99
C ILE A 46 12.25 -1.75 21.30
N GLU A 47 11.76 -1.19 22.41
CA GLU A 47 12.39 -1.31 23.73
C GLU A 47 12.17 -2.70 24.32
N ASP A 48 10.98 -3.25 24.10
CA ASP A 48 10.52 -4.55 24.59
C ASP A 48 11.07 -5.73 23.78
N PHE A 49 11.88 -5.48 22.75
CA PHE A 49 12.45 -6.49 21.87
C PHE A 49 11.36 -7.36 21.20
N LYS A 50 10.24 -6.74 20.82
CA LYS A 50 9.15 -7.48 20.15
C LYS A 50 9.52 -7.82 18.72
N CYS A 51 9.05 -8.98 18.28
CA CYS A 51 9.08 -9.40 16.88
C CYS A 51 7.92 -8.75 16.11
N SER A 52 7.93 -7.42 16.05
CA SER A 52 6.94 -6.64 15.30
C SER A 52 7.17 -6.77 13.80
N TRP A 53 6.14 -6.48 13.01
CA TRP A 53 6.20 -6.50 11.56
C TRP A 53 7.32 -5.59 11.04
N LEU A 54 7.52 -4.43 11.67
CA LEU A 54 8.54 -3.46 11.29
C LEU A 54 9.96 -4.01 11.35
N ILE A 55 10.33 -4.73 12.42
CA ILE A 55 11.67 -5.29 12.51
C ILE A 55 11.87 -6.42 11.51
N VAL A 56 10.85 -7.25 11.27
CA VAL A 56 10.91 -8.32 10.26
C VAL A 56 11.16 -7.73 8.87
N GLN A 57 10.39 -6.72 8.49
CA GLN A 57 10.52 -6.09 7.16
C GLN A 57 11.82 -5.30 7.01
N ALA A 58 12.31 -4.69 8.10
CA ALA A 58 13.62 -4.06 8.13
C ALA A 58 14.74 -5.07 7.91
N LEU A 59 14.71 -6.22 8.60
CA LEU A 59 15.71 -7.28 8.44
C LEU A 59 15.73 -7.88 7.03
N GLU A 60 14.57 -7.97 6.37
CA GLU A 60 14.48 -8.44 4.98
C GLU A 60 15.10 -7.48 3.95
N ARG A 61 15.17 -6.19 4.25
CA ARG A 61 15.57 -5.12 3.31
C ARG A 61 16.90 -4.45 3.66
N ALA A 62 17.35 -4.58 4.90
CA ALA A 62 18.53 -3.90 5.41
C ALA A 62 19.82 -4.42 4.76
N ASN A 63 20.72 -3.49 4.45
CA ASN A 63 22.11 -3.83 4.13
C ASN A 63 22.92 -4.21 5.39
N GLU A 64 24.15 -4.68 5.21
CA GLU A 64 25.00 -5.15 6.32
C GLU A 64 25.20 -4.10 7.44
N ASN A 65 25.33 -2.82 7.08
CA ASN A 65 25.52 -1.74 8.06
C ASN A 65 24.24 -1.48 8.85
N GLN A 66 23.08 -1.44 8.17
CA GLN A 66 21.77 -1.28 8.79
C GLN A 66 21.45 -2.48 9.68
N MET A 67 21.75 -3.69 9.23
CA MET A 67 21.59 -4.94 9.98
C MET A 67 22.36 -4.90 11.30
N LYS A 68 23.63 -4.47 11.24
CA LYS A 68 24.46 -4.29 12.44
C LYS A 68 23.86 -3.25 13.38
N LEU A 69 23.43 -2.10 12.86
CA LEU A 69 22.82 -1.04 13.64
C LEU A 69 21.53 -1.52 14.34
N LEU A 70 20.66 -2.25 13.64
CA LEU A 70 19.48 -2.86 14.23
C LEU A 70 19.86 -3.82 15.36
N SER A 71 20.81 -4.75 15.13
CA SER A 71 21.24 -5.71 16.16
C SER A 71 21.83 -5.06 17.42
N GLU A 72 22.51 -3.92 17.28
CA GLU A 72 23.15 -3.22 18.38
C GLU A 72 22.19 -2.30 19.16
N ASN A 73 21.05 -1.92 18.60
CA ASN A 73 20.17 -0.89 19.17
C ASN A 73 18.74 -1.39 19.47
N TYR A 74 18.28 -2.48 18.85
CA TYR A 74 16.95 -3.05 19.12
C TYR A 74 16.88 -3.76 20.49
N GLY A 75 15.76 -3.63 21.21
CA GLY A 75 15.57 -4.18 22.56
C GLY A 75 16.24 -3.39 23.67
N LYS A 76 16.50 -2.10 23.46
CA LYS A 76 17.14 -1.22 24.43
C LYS A 76 16.20 -0.07 24.79
N SER A 77 15.96 0.13 26.08
CA SER A 77 15.15 1.23 26.63
C SER A 77 15.83 2.60 26.58
N ASP A 78 17.04 2.70 26.00
CA ASP A 78 17.72 3.99 25.80
C ASP A 78 17.08 4.72 24.61
N PRO A 79 16.51 5.93 24.80
CA PRO A 79 15.89 6.70 23.72
C PRO A 79 16.81 6.96 22.52
N ALA A 80 18.13 7.02 22.74
CA ALA A 80 19.09 7.17 21.65
C ALA A 80 19.17 5.90 20.76
N CYS A 81 18.98 4.72 21.35
CA CYS A 81 18.92 3.45 20.62
C CYS A 81 17.62 3.37 19.80
N VAL A 82 16.49 3.73 20.39
CA VAL A 82 15.18 3.79 19.71
C VAL A 82 15.23 4.74 18.51
N THR A 83 15.82 5.92 18.69
CA THR A 83 15.97 6.92 17.61
C THR A 83 16.76 6.37 16.42
N LYS A 84 17.83 5.61 16.67
CA LYS A 84 18.63 4.98 15.60
C LYS A 84 17.84 3.89 14.86
N VAL A 85 17.05 3.08 15.56
CA VAL A 85 16.19 2.07 14.94
C VAL A 85 15.14 2.75 14.04
N LYS A 86 14.46 3.78 14.56
CA LYS A 86 13.48 4.56 13.78
C LYS A 86 14.11 5.23 12.55
N ALA A 87 15.36 5.71 12.65
CA ALA A 87 16.09 6.25 11.50
C ALA A 87 16.29 5.19 10.39
N VAL A 88 16.65 3.95 10.75
CA VAL A 88 16.75 2.85 9.77
C VAL A 88 15.39 2.55 9.13
N TYR A 89 14.30 2.56 9.90
CA TYR A 89 12.96 2.35 9.34
C TYR A 89 12.55 3.44 8.33
N ASN A 90 12.92 4.69 8.61
CA ASN A 90 12.71 5.81 7.69
C ASN A 90 13.58 5.68 6.43
N ASP A 91 14.87 5.35 6.58
CA ASP A 91 15.80 5.16 5.45
C ASP A 91 15.34 4.02 4.51
N LEU A 92 14.68 3.00 5.06
CA LEU A 92 14.11 1.88 4.30
C LEU A 92 12.69 2.16 3.77
N ASN A 93 12.18 3.37 3.99
CA ASN A 93 10.82 3.80 3.63
C ASN A 93 9.72 2.82 4.10
N LEU A 94 9.85 2.28 5.31
CA LEU A 94 8.89 1.30 5.84
C LEU A 94 7.54 1.94 6.16
N GLN A 95 7.51 3.24 6.49
CA GLN A 95 6.28 3.97 6.76
C GLN A 95 5.36 3.97 5.54
N ASP A 96 5.88 4.34 4.36
CA ASP A 96 5.11 4.31 3.11
C ASP A 96 4.79 2.87 2.69
N THR A 97 5.70 1.93 2.92
CA THR A 97 5.47 0.51 2.60
C THR A 97 4.27 -0.04 3.36
N ILE A 98 4.17 0.23 4.67
CA ILE A 98 3.02 -0.18 5.47
C ILE A 98 1.78 0.57 5.04
N HIS A 99 1.89 1.89 4.87
CA HIS A 99 0.74 2.71 4.52
C HIS A 99 0.11 2.25 3.21
N ASN A 100 0.92 2.04 2.16
CA ASN A 100 0.47 1.50 0.89
C ASN A 100 -0.08 0.08 1.04
N ALA A 101 0.60 -0.81 1.77
CA ALA A 101 0.10 -2.17 2.00
C ALA A 101 -1.28 -2.15 2.69
N ILE A 102 -1.43 -1.36 3.75
CA ILE A 102 -2.68 -1.18 4.46
C ILE A 102 -3.76 -0.64 3.51
N GLU A 103 -3.47 0.46 2.80
CA GLU A 103 -4.42 1.02 1.83
C GLU A 103 -4.84 0.00 0.78
N ASP A 104 -3.89 -0.78 0.25
CA ASP A 104 -4.10 -1.84 -0.73
C ASP A 104 -4.82 -3.08 -0.19
N PHE A 105 -5.16 -3.15 1.11
CA PHE A 105 -5.94 -4.25 1.69
C PHE A 105 -7.30 -3.82 2.24
N ILE A 106 -7.41 -2.59 2.76
CA ILE A 106 -8.63 -2.12 3.44
C ILE A 106 -9.38 -1.01 2.71
N THR A 107 -8.79 -0.42 1.66
CA THR A 107 -9.53 0.59 0.90
C THR A 107 -10.49 -0.09 -0.07
N TRP A 108 -11.66 0.52 -0.19
CA TRP A 108 -12.59 0.19 -1.24
C TRP A 108 -11.90 0.32 -2.62
N PRO A 109 -12.09 -0.63 -3.57
CA PRO A 109 -13.16 -1.64 -3.65
C PRO A 109 -12.80 -3.06 -3.18
N ILE A 110 -11.79 -3.21 -2.32
CA ILE A 110 -11.43 -4.54 -1.83
C ILE A 110 -12.52 -5.04 -0.89
N GLN A 111 -13.19 -6.12 -1.31
CA GLN A 111 -14.19 -6.83 -0.53
C GLN A 111 -13.77 -8.28 -0.42
N LYS A 112 -13.81 -8.82 0.81
CA LYS A 112 -13.79 -10.27 1.03
C LYS A 112 -15.19 -10.70 1.46
N ILE A 113 -15.83 -11.50 0.62
CA ILE A 113 -17.15 -12.06 0.94
C ILE A 113 -16.92 -13.25 1.86
N VAL A 114 -17.48 -13.17 3.07
CA VAL A 114 -17.39 -14.24 4.06
C VAL A 114 -18.76 -14.90 4.19
N PRO A 115 -19.01 -16.06 3.57
CA PRO A 115 -20.27 -16.77 3.75
C PRO A 115 -20.34 -17.35 5.16
N ILE A 116 -21.11 -16.71 6.05
CA ILE A 116 -21.31 -17.15 7.45
C ILE A 116 -22.41 -18.21 7.55
N LEU A 117 -23.30 -18.29 6.57
CA LEU A 117 -24.35 -19.30 6.46
C LEU A 117 -24.20 -20.08 5.16
N LEU A 118 -24.71 -21.30 5.08
CA LEU A 118 -24.79 -22.02 3.81
C LEU A 118 -25.79 -21.32 2.87
N GLY A 119 -25.37 -21.01 1.64
CA GLY A 119 -26.19 -20.29 0.66
C GLY A 119 -25.42 -19.94 -0.62
N ASP A 120 -26.15 -19.47 -1.64
CA ASP A 120 -25.58 -18.90 -2.85
C ASP A 120 -25.30 -17.40 -2.65
N TYR A 121 -24.03 -17.02 -2.70
CA TYR A 121 -23.55 -15.65 -2.52
C TYR A 121 -22.94 -15.06 -3.80
N SER A 122 -23.12 -15.71 -4.95
CA SER A 122 -22.62 -15.22 -6.24
C SER A 122 -23.15 -13.83 -6.64
N GLY A 123 -24.22 -13.36 -5.98
CA GLY A 123 -24.74 -12.01 -6.12
C GLY A 123 -23.99 -10.94 -5.32
N LEU A 124 -23.11 -11.32 -4.38
CA LEU A 124 -22.28 -10.39 -3.62
C LEU A 124 -20.96 -10.05 -4.33
N GLU A 125 -20.52 -10.89 -5.27
CA GLU A 125 -19.34 -10.59 -6.08
C GLU A 125 -19.60 -9.39 -6.98
N LEU A 126 -18.69 -8.42 -6.93
CA LEU A 126 -18.68 -7.29 -7.84
C LEU A 126 -18.41 -7.79 -9.25
N LYS A 127 -19.46 -7.78 -10.09
CA LYS A 127 -19.37 -8.17 -11.50
C LYS A 127 -18.91 -6.98 -12.35
N PRO A 128 -18.14 -7.21 -13.42
CA PRO A 128 -17.88 -6.19 -14.42
C PRO A 128 -19.20 -5.60 -14.93
N ILE A 129 -19.37 -4.29 -14.79
CA ILE A 129 -20.51 -3.53 -15.31
C ILE A 129 -20.17 -2.74 -16.58
N GLY A 130 -18.87 -2.59 -16.89
CA GLY A 130 -18.40 -1.91 -18.09
C GLY A 130 -16.89 -1.84 -18.21
N VAL A 131 -16.43 -1.20 -19.28
CA VAL A 131 -15.02 -0.88 -19.53
C VAL A 131 -14.87 0.64 -19.62
N LEU A 132 -13.93 1.18 -18.87
CA LEU A 132 -13.49 2.57 -19.00
C LEU A 132 -12.28 2.63 -19.93
N GLU A 133 -12.44 3.28 -21.08
CA GLU A 133 -11.36 3.63 -21.99
C GLU A 133 -10.70 4.94 -21.54
N VAL A 134 -9.39 4.90 -21.31
CA VAL A 134 -8.61 6.05 -20.84
C VAL A 134 -7.48 6.31 -21.82
N LYS A 135 -7.47 7.51 -22.39
CA LYS A 135 -6.33 8.00 -23.16
C LYS A 135 -5.45 8.87 -22.27
N LEU A 136 -4.30 8.34 -21.85
CA LEU A 136 -3.27 9.08 -21.15
C LEU A 136 -2.50 9.95 -22.15
N VAL A 137 -2.85 11.24 -22.21
CA VAL A 137 -2.27 12.16 -23.20
C VAL A 137 -0.94 12.76 -22.73
N GLN A 138 -0.97 13.60 -21.68
CA GLN A 138 0.19 14.36 -21.21
C GLN A 138 0.03 14.82 -19.76
N ALA A 139 1.15 15.15 -19.11
CA ALA A 139 1.19 15.97 -17.90
C ALA A 139 1.95 17.28 -18.18
N LYS A 140 1.78 18.29 -17.32
CA LYS A 140 2.45 19.59 -17.45
C LYS A 140 2.88 20.11 -16.09
N GLY A 141 4.06 20.71 -16.05
CA GLY A 141 4.58 21.36 -14.84
C GLY A 141 4.78 20.39 -13.68
N LEU A 142 5.27 19.18 -13.94
CA LEU A 142 5.64 18.24 -12.87
C LEU A 142 6.76 18.83 -12.01
N ALA A 143 6.75 18.49 -10.71
CA ALA A 143 7.82 18.88 -9.81
C ALA A 143 9.12 18.20 -10.23
N ASN A 144 10.21 18.96 -10.29
CA ASN A 144 11.53 18.39 -10.50
C ASN A 144 12.11 17.94 -9.15
N LYS A 145 12.46 16.68 -9.03
CA LYS A 145 13.09 16.11 -7.84
C LYS A 145 14.58 15.85 -7.99
N ASP A 146 15.06 15.83 -9.23
CA ASP A 146 16.47 15.61 -9.53
C ASP A 146 17.37 16.78 -9.16
N LEU A 147 18.52 16.46 -8.56
CA LEU A 147 19.63 17.39 -8.33
C LEU A 147 20.35 17.76 -9.64
N VAL A 148 20.37 16.84 -10.61
CA VAL A 148 21.02 17.00 -11.91
C VAL A 148 20.08 16.51 -13.00
N GLY A 149 19.63 17.41 -13.87
CA GLY A 149 18.66 17.09 -14.91
C GLY A 149 17.24 17.42 -14.49
N LYS A 150 16.28 16.76 -15.13
CA LYS A 150 14.86 16.76 -14.76
C LYS A 150 14.44 15.32 -14.54
N SER A 151 13.41 15.16 -13.74
CA SER A 151 12.68 13.92 -13.55
C SER A 151 12.38 13.17 -14.86
N ASP A 152 12.39 11.84 -14.74
CA ASP A 152 12.07 10.83 -15.74
C ASP A 152 10.66 10.25 -15.48
N PRO A 153 9.56 10.97 -15.80
CA PRO A 153 8.22 10.59 -15.39
C PRO A 153 7.63 9.36 -16.11
N PHE A 154 6.95 8.52 -15.33
CA PHE A 154 5.98 7.54 -15.82
C PHE A 154 4.68 7.61 -15.00
N ALA A 155 3.55 7.23 -15.59
CA ALA A 155 2.26 7.21 -14.93
C ALA A 155 1.82 5.78 -14.63
N VAL A 156 1.21 5.60 -13.46
CA VAL A 156 0.53 4.39 -13.03
C VAL A 156 -0.95 4.72 -12.83
N ALA A 157 -1.81 4.08 -13.61
CA ALA A 157 -3.26 4.30 -13.58
C ALA A 157 -3.99 3.02 -13.15
N TYR A 158 -5.02 3.18 -12.33
CA TYR A 158 -5.82 2.06 -11.83
C TYR A 158 -7.20 2.49 -11.31
N ILE A 159 -8.16 1.56 -11.37
CA ILE A 159 -9.43 1.64 -10.62
C ILE A 159 -9.33 0.81 -9.31
N ARG A 160 -8.64 -0.33 -9.38
CA ARG A 160 -8.26 -1.15 -8.22
C ARG A 160 -6.73 -1.19 -8.10
N PRO A 161 -6.15 -0.95 -6.93
CA PRO A 161 -4.70 -1.08 -6.71
C PRO A 161 -4.30 -2.56 -6.58
N LEU A 162 -4.61 -3.36 -7.61
CA LEU A 162 -4.17 -4.75 -7.71
C LEU A 162 -3.11 -4.82 -8.81
N PRO A 163 -1.95 -5.47 -8.59
CA PRO A 163 -0.84 -5.48 -9.53
C PRO A 163 -1.20 -5.89 -10.97
N ASP A 164 -2.13 -6.84 -11.13
CA ASP A 164 -2.62 -7.33 -12.42
C ASP A 164 -3.63 -6.38 -13.10
N ARG A 165 -4.21 -5.43 -12.35
CA ARG A 165 -5.19 -4.44 -12.83
C ARG A 165 -4.61 -3.03 -13.02
N MET A 166 -3.40 -2.79 -12.53
CA MET A 166 -2.69 -1.52 -12.73
C MET A 166 -2.12 -1.44 -14.15
N LYS A 167 -2.12 -0.23 -14.71
CA LYS A 167 -1.54 0.07 -16.03
C LYS A 167 -0.44 1.10 -15.87
N THR A 168 0.75 0.77 -16.35
CA THR A 168 1.94 1.63 -16.28
C THR A 168 2.27 2.13 -17.68
N SER A 169 2.47 3.44 -17.81
CA SER A 169 2.94 4.05 -19.06
C SER A 169 4.42 3.79 -19.29
N LYS A 170 4.90 4.19 -20.45
CA LYS A 170 6.34 4.35 -20.67
C LYS A 170 6.90 5.47 -19.79
N THR A 171 8.15 5.32 -19.39
CA THR A 171 8.98 6.39 -18.83
C THR A 171 9.39 7.35 -19.95
N ILE A 172 9.29 8.65 -19.70
CA ILE A 172 9.78 9.70 -20.59
C ILE A 172 10.91 10.43 -19.89
N ASN A 173 12.12 10.31 -20.41
CA ASN A 173 13.29 10.80 -19.70
C ASN A 173 13.45 12.33 -19.79
N ASN A 174 13.84 12.96 -18.69
CA ASN A 174 14.27 14.34 -18.57
C ASN A 174 13.25 15.36 -19.10
N GLU A 175 11.97 15.17 -18.72
CA GLU A 175 10.86 15.99 -19.21
C GLU A 175 9.78 16.20 -18.15
N LEU A 176 9.53 17.45 -17.76
CA LEU A 176 8.49 17.81 -16.77
C LEU A 176 7.11 18.02 -17.40
N ASN A 177 7.01 17.95 -18.73
CA ASN A 177 5.78 18.04 -19.51
C ASN A 177 5.63 16.83 -20.44
N PRO A 178 5.64 15.60 -19.90
CA PRO A 178 5.66 14.38 -20.71
C PRO A 178 4.39 14.23 -21.54
N ILE A 179 4.53 13.69 -22.75
CA ILE A 179 3.43 13.35 -23.67
C ILE A 179 3.49 11.85 -23.97
N TRP A 180 2.61 11.06 -23.36
CA TRP A 180 2.57 9.60 -23.52
C TRP A 180 1.73 9.16 -24.73
N ASN A 181 0.55 9.76 -24.92
CA ASN A 181 -0.44 9.32 -25.91
C ASN A 181 -0.76 7.81 -25.86
N GLU A 182 -0.87 7.25 -24.66
CA GLU A 182 -1.16 5.83 -24.44
C GLU A 182 -2.64 5.59 -24.18
N HIS A 183 -3.11 4.39 -24.52
CA HIS A 183 -4.50 3.98 -24.33
C HIS A 183 -4.57 2.81 -23.35
N PHE A 184 -5.43 2.92 -22.36
CA PHE A 184 -5.67 1.91 -21.34
C PHE A 184 -7.16 1.59 -21.23
N GLU A 185 -7.44 0.34 -20.90
CA GLU A 185 -8.79 -0.14 -20.59
C GLU A 185 -8.83 -0.64 -19.16
N PHE A 186 -9.86 -0.24 -18.43
CA PHE A 186 -10.10 -0.65 -17.05
C PHE A 186 -11.48 -1.27 -16.91
N ILE A 187 -11.55 -2.41 -16.22
CA ILE A 187 -12.83 -3.02 -15.86
C ILE A 187 -13.45 -2.21 -14.72
N VAL A 188 -14.69 -1.78 -14.93
CA VAL A 188 -15.51 -1.08 -13.93
C VAL A 188 -16.48 -2.07 -13.31
N GLU A 189 -16.60 -2.07 -11.98
CA GLU A 189 -17.53 -2.96 -11.27
C GLU A 189 -18.53 -2.18 -10.38
N ASP A 190 -18.18 -0.97 -9.97
CA ASP A 190 -19.09 -0.07 -9.24
C ASP A 190 -18.79 1.40 -9.57
N MET A 191 -19.57 1.98 -10.49
CA MET A 191 -19.44 3.39 -10.90
C MET A 191 -19.69 4.38 -9.75
N SER A 192 -20.49 4.01 -8.75
CA SER A 192 -20.95 4.95 -7.72
C SER A 192 -19.88 5.25 -6.67
N THR A 193 -18.96 4.31 -6.47
CA THR A 193 -17.95 4.36 -5.40
C THR A 193 -16.52 4.32 -5.92
N GLN A 194 -16.27 3.67 -7.06
CA GLN A 194 -14.92 3.54 -7.60
C GLN A 194 -14.41 4.85 -8.19
N ARG A 195 -13.08 4.97 -8.25
CA ARG A 195 -12.37 6.10 -8.82
C ARG A 195 -11.30 5.61 -9.77
N LEU A 196 -11.08 6.35 -10.86
CA LEU A 196 -9.84 6.24 -11.61
C LEU A 196 -8.77 7.05 -10.89
N VAL A 197 -7.69 6.40 -10.48
CA VAL A 197 -6.51 7.04 -9.91
C VAL A 197 -5.39 7.02 -10.94
N VAL A 198 -4.71 8.16 -11.10
CA VAL A 198 -3.51 8.28 -11.92
C VAL A 198 -2.42 8.90 -11.04
N LYS A 199 -1.38 8.14 -10.75
CA LYS A 199 -0.18 8.59 -10.04
C LYS A 199 0.96 8.73 -11.06
N VAL A 200 1.78 9.77 -10.92
CA VAL A 200 2.96 10.00 -11.76
C VAL A 200 4.18 9.93 -10.87
N TYR A 201 5.14 9.10 -11.25
CA TYR A 201 6.35 8.81 -10.51
C TYR A 201 7.59 9.21 -11.32
N ASP A 202 8.66 9.54 -10.61
CA ASP A 202 9.99 9.77 -11.14
C ASP A 202 10.80 8.46 -11.13
N ASP A 203 11.35 8.06 -12.27
CA ASP A 203 12.18 6.86 -12.38
C ASP A 203 13.63 7.14 -11.97
N GLU A 204 13.97 6.79 -10.72
CA GLU A 204 15.31 6.94 -10.14
C GLU A 204 16.26 5.77 -10.50
N GLY A 205 15.86 4.90 -11.43
CA GLY A 205 16.63 3.76 -11.91
C GLY A 205 16.82 2.66 -10.86
N VAL A 206 17.86 2.76 -10.03
CA VAL A 206 18.19 1.75 -9.00
C VAL A 206 17.49 2.06 -7.67
N GLN A 207 17.15 3.33 -7.42
CA GLN A 207 16.42 3.72 -6.22
C GLN A 207 14.91 3.58 -6.44
N ALA A 208 14.16 3.62 -5.34
CA ALA A 208 12.70 3.59 -5.41
C ALA A 208 12.18 4.87 -6.07
N SER A 209 11.22 4.72 -6.99
CA SER A 209 10.62 5.84 -7.71
C SER A 209 9.87 6.78 -6.77
N GLU A 210 10.04 8.10 -6.93
CA GLU A 210 9.38 9.11 -6.10
C GLU A 210 8.03 9.54 -6.71
N LEU A 211 6.98 9.72 -5.90
CA LEU A 211 5.70 10.26 -6.37
C LEU A 211 5.80 11.77 -6.63
N ILE A 212 5.60 12.18 -7.88
CA ILE A 212 5.71 13.59 -8.33
C ILE A 212 4.37 14.20 -8.76
N GLY A 213 3.30 13.40 -8.83
CA GLY A 213 1.95 13.90 -9.10
C GLY A 213 0.86 12.86 -8.89
N MET A 214 -0.37 13.32 -8.61
CA MET A 214 -1.54 12.45 -8.50
C MET A 214 -2.81 13.16 -8.95
N ALA A 215 -3.68 12.44 -9.65
CA ALA A 215 -5.04 12.84 -9.98
C ALA A 215 -6.02 11.70 -9.67
N GLN A 216 -7.24 12.05 -9.27
CA GLN A 216 -8.31 11.10 -9.00
C GLN A 216 -9.62 11.59 -9.59
N PHE A 217 -10.37 10.70 -10.23
CA PHE A 217 -11.64 10.98 -10.89
C PHE A 217 -12.70 10.01 -10.39
N LYS A 218 -13.86 10.49 -9.93
CA LYS A 218 -14.98 9.59 -9.63
C LYS A 218 -15.56 9.05 -10.93
N LEU A 219 -15.78 7.74 -11.00
CA LEU A 219 -16.27 7.13 -12.23
C LEU A 219 -17.68 7.61 -12.62
N GLN A 220 -18.51 7.98 -11.65
CA GLN A 220 -19.84 8.56 -11.90
C GLN A 220 -19.78 9.96 -12.57
N GLU A 221 -18.63 10.64 -12.53
CA GLU A 221 -18.43 11.98 -13.08
C GLU A 221 -17.73 11.96 -14.46
N LEU A 222 -17.38 10.77 -14.96
CA LEU A 222 -16.77 10.53 -16.28
C LEU A 222 -17.81 10.09 -17.31
#